data_AF-A0A9P8JH13-F1
#
_entry.id   AF-A0A9P8JH13-F1
#
_cell.length_a   1.000
_cell.length_b   1.000
_cell.length_c   1.000
_cell.angle_alpha   90.00
_cell.angle_beta   90.00
_cell.angle_gamma   90.00
#
_symmetry.space_group_name_H-M   'P 1'
#
loop_
_entity.id
_entity.type
_entity.pdbx_description
1 polymer ?
#
loop_
_entity_poly.entity_id
_entity_poly.type
_entity_poly.pdbx_seq_one_letter_code
_entity_poly.pdbx_strand_id
1 'polypeptide(L)'
;IRGVLIACYQLFVTLGIWTSYMIDFGTHDAYSNSAQWRIPEGISFLWAFILGVGILFLPESPRYAYRAGREDEARNTIARYAGIDPDHKEVNDQINDIRVKLDEERAAVGAKWYECFTGPRMAYRTILGMTLQAGQQLTGANFFFYYGTTIFQATGLSDSYVTQIILGTVNVVCTFGGLWVVAKCGRRKALIAGALWAFVCFMIYAFVGHFKLPPFAKENSQAAGSVLIVFTCLF
;
A
#
# COMPACT_ATOMS: atom_id res chain seq x y z
N ILE A 1 -5.09 -1.07 17.70
CA ILE A 1 -5.91 -0.22 16.81
C ILE A 1 -5.08 0.44 15.71
N ARG A 2 -4.08 1.32 15.99
CA ARG A 2 -3.30 2.01 14.94
C ARG A 2 -2.64 1.09 13.90
N GLY A 3 -2.02 -0.02 14.32
CA GLY A 3 -1.41 -0.98 13.39
C GLY A 3 -2.43 -1.67 12.47
N VAL A 4 -3.63 -1.94 12.98
CA VAL A 4 -4.73 -2.56 12.23
C VAL A 4 -5.36 -1.58 11.25
N LEU A 5 -5.47 -0.29 11.61
CA LEU A 5 -5.95 0.75 10.69
C LEU A 5 -5.00 0.97 9.51
N ILE A 6 -3.69 1.03 9.77
CA ILE A 6 -2.67 1.14 8.71
C ILE A 6 -2.67 -0.12 7.82
N ALA A 7 -2.88 -1.27 8.43
CA ALA A 7 -3.02 -2.54 7.73
C ALA A 7 -4.26 -2.59 6.80
N CYS A 8 -5.41 -2.12 7.27
CA CYS A 8 -6.62 -2.02 6.47
C CYS A 8 -6.40 -1.08 5.27
N TYR A 9 -5.68 0.03 5.46
CA TYR A 9 -5.33 0.93 4.36
C TYR A 9 -4.54 0.20 3.26
N GLN A 10 -3.48 -0.53 3.62
CA GLN A 10 -2.71 -1.31 2.65
C GLN A 10 -3.58 -2.35 1.94
N LEU A 11 -4.47 -3.01 2.68
CA LEU A 11 -5.41 -3.98 2.14
C LEU A 11 -6.35 -3.33 1.12
N PHE A 12 -6.91 -2.15 1.39
CA PHE A 12 -7.73 -1.42 0.42
C PHE A 12 -6.96 -1.02 -0.84
N VAL A 13 -5.69 -0.63 -0.72
CA VAL A 13 -4.84 -0.35 -1.88
C VAL A 13 -4.71 -1.61 -2.76
N THR A 14 -4.39 -2.76 -2.16
CA THR A 14 -4.21 -4.02 -2.91
C THR A 14 -5.51 -4.55 -3.51
N LEU A 15 -6.63 -4.42 -2.79
CA LEU A 15 -7.96 -4.73 -3.33
C LEU A 15 -8.36 -3.80 -4.48
N GLY A 16 -8.01 -2.52 -4.40
CA GLY A 16 -8.25 -1.56 -5.48
C GLY A 16 -7.52 -1.96 -6.77
N ILE A 17 -6.23 -2.27 -6.66
CA ILE A 17 -5.42 -2.78 -7.78
C ILE A 17 -6.03 -4.07 -8.35
N TRP A 18 -6.39 -5.02 -7.49
CA TRP A 18 -6.99 -6.28 -7.91
C TRP A 18 -8.34 -6.09 -8.63
N THR A 19 -9.20 -5.21 -8.10
CA THR A 19 -10.48 -4.88 -8.72
C THR A 19 -10.28 -4.21 -10.08
N SER A 20 -9.27 -3.33 -10.22
CA SER A 20 -8.89 -2.76 -11.51
C SER A 20 -8.54 -3.84 -12.52
N TYR A 21 -7.70 -4.82 -12.15
CA TYR A 21 -7.32 -5.91 -13.05
C TYR A 21 -8.51 -6.80 -13.45
N MET A 22 -9.47 -7.04 -12.55
CA MET A 22 -10.69 -7.76 -12.89
C MET A 22 -11.56 -6.99 -13.89
N ILE A 23 -11.68 -5.66 -13.70
CA ILE A 23 -12.42 -4.80 -14.61
C ILE A 23 -11.74 -4.80 -15.99
N ASP A 24 -10.42 -4.61 -16.02
CA ASP A 24 -9.62 -4.59 -17.26
C ASP A 24 -9.78 -5.89 -18.06
N PHE A 25 -9.72 -7.05 -17.38
CA PHE A 25 -9.97 -8.35 -18.00
C PHE A 25 -11.40 -8.50 -18.51
N GLY A 26 -12.40 -8.07 -17.72
CA GLY A 26 -13.81 -8.11 -18.14
C GLY A 26 -14.12 -7.20 -19.34
N THR A 27 -13.40 -6.08 -19.47
CA THR A 27 -13.51 -5.18 -20.62
C THR A 27 -12.72 -5.64 -21.84
N HIS A 28 -11.70 -6.48 -21.68
CA HIS A 28 -10.86 -6.98 -22.77
C HIS A 28 -11.67 -7.81 -23.78
N ASP A 29 -12.44 -8.79 -23.32
CA ASP A 29 -13.23 -9.67 -24.21
C ASP A 29 -14.53 -9.05 -24.70
N ALA A 30 -15.07 -8.06 -23.99
CA ALA A 30 -16.39 -7.49 -24.27
C ALA A 30 -16.39 -6.40 -25.35
N TYR A 31 -15.26 -5.73 -25.61
CA TYR A 31 -15.21 -4.58 -26.52
C TYR A 31 -13.91 -4.55 -27.32
N SER A 32 -13.96 -4.40 -28.65
CA SER A 32 -12.76 -4.23 -29.51
C SER A 32 -12.48 -2.75 -29.87
N ASN A 33 -13.11 -1.80 -29.16
CA ASN A 33 -13.06 -0.36 -29.44
C ASN A 33 -12.42 0.43 -28.28
N SER A 34 -12.18 1.74 -28.46
CA SER A 34 -11.65 2.66 -27.42
C SER A 34 -12.45 2.71 -26.10
N ALA A 35 -13.57 1.99 -25.99
CA ALA A 35 -14.29 1.81 -24.74
C ALA A 35 -13.51 0.98 -23.71
N GLN A 36 -12.58 0.10 -24.15
CA GLN A 36 -11.80 -0.79 -23.27
C GLN A 36 -11.02 -0.03 -22.18
N TRP A 37 -10.39 1.11 -22.50
CA TRP A 37 -9.61 1.87 -21.51
C TRP A 37 -10.44 2.95 -20.81
N ARG A 38 -11.55 3.40 -21.42
CA ARG A 38 -12.41 4.46 -20.85
C ARG A 38 -13.31 3.97 -19.74
N ILE A 39 -13.74 2.71 -19.79
CA ILE A 39 -14.63 2.10 -18.78
C ILE A 39 -13.89 1.92 -17.43
N PRO A 40 -12.69 1.32 -17.37
CA PRO A 40 -11.91 1.23 -16.13
C PRO A 40 -11.62 2.62 -15.52
N GLU A 41 -11.25 3.58 -16.37
CA GLU A 41 -11.00 4.96 -15.95
C GLU A 41 -12.27 5.62 -15.40
N GLY A 42 -13.40 5.45 -16.08
CA GLY A 42 -14.70 5.97 -15.65
C GLY A 42 -15.18 5.37 -14.31
N ILE A 43 -14.93 4.08 -14.08
CA ILE A 43 -15.23 3.44 -12.79
C ILE A 43 -14.34 4.00 -11.68
N SER A 44 -13.07 4.30 -11.98
CA SER A 44 -12.16 4.96 -11.02
C SER A 44 -12.67 6.35 -10.62
N PHE A 45 -13.20 7.13 -11.58
CA PHE A 45 -13.84 8.40 -11.30
C PHE A 45 -15.11 8.27 -10.45
N LEU A 46 -15.89 7.20 -10.63
CA LEU A 46 -17.06 6.93 -9.78
C LEU A 46 -16.65 6.74 -8.32
N TRP A 47 -15.59 5.97 -8.04
CA TRP A 47 -15.08 5.79 -6.69
C TRP A 47 -14.54 7.09 -6.09
N ALA A 48 -13.84 7.90 -6.88
CA ALA A 48 -13.39 9.22 -6.46
C ALA A 48 -14.55 10.15 -6.10
N PHE A 49 -15.66 10.09 -6.86
CA PHE A 49 -16.87 10.84 -6.59
C PHE A 49 -17.55 10.38 -5.29
N ILE A 50 -17.69 9.07 -5.08
CA ILE A 50 -18.22 8.51 -3.83
C ILE A 50 -17.40 8.98 -2.63
N LEU A 51 -16.07 8.98 -2.74
CA LEU A 51 -15.19 9.46 -1.69
C LEU A 51 -15.33 10.99 -1.48
N GLY A 52 -15.42 11.76 -2.56
CA GLY A 52 -15.63 13.21 -2.49
C GLY A 52 -16.93 13.59 -1.80
N VAL A 53 -18.04 12.91 -2.13
CA VAL A 53 -19.33 13.09 -1.45
C VAL A 53 -19.26 12.58 -0.01
N GLY A 54 -18.60 11.45 0.23
CA GLY A 54 -18.43 10.85 1.56
C GLY A 54 -17.67 11.76 2.53
N ILE A 55 -16.68 12.51 2.06
CA ILE A 55 -15.93 13.47 2.88
C ILE A 55 -16.84 14.56 3.45
N LEU A 56 -17.90 14.96 2.72
CA LEU A 56 -18.85 15.98 3.21
C LEU A 56 -19.64 15.49 4.43
N PHE A 57 -19.76 14.18 4.64
CA PHE A 57 -20.45 13.57 5.77
C PHE A 57 -19.51 13.11 6.89
N LEU A 58 -18.18 13.15 6.68
CA LEU A 58 -17.23 12.74 7.70
C LEU A 58 -17.06 13.85 8.75
N PRO A 59 -17.15 13.53 10.06
CA PRO A 59 -16.83 14.50 11.09
C PRO A 59 -15.34 14.86 11.03
N GLU A 60 -15.02 16.11 11.37
CA GLU A 60 -13.64 16.57 11.39
C GLU A 60 -12.75 15.74 12.33
N SER A 61 -11.44 15.73 12.06
CA SER A 61 -10.47 15.07 12.92
C SER A 61 -10.51 15.68 14.34
N PRO A 62 -10.65 14.88 15.41
CA PRO A 62 -10.70 15.38 16.79
C PRO A 62 -9.48 16.23 17.17
N ARG A 63 -8.32 15.95 16.56
CA ARG A 63 -7.10 16.73 16.77
C ARG A 63 -7.19 18.13 16.16
N TYR A 64 -7.85 18.25 15.01
CA TYR A 64 -8.05 19.53 14.34
C TYR A 64 -9.11 20.36 15.09
N ALA A 65 -10.25 19.76 15.45
CA ALA A 65 -11.29 20.42 16.24
C ALA A 65 -10.72 20.96 17.58
N TYR A 66 -9.92 20.16 18.28
CA TYR A 66 -9.25 20.60 19.50
C TYR A 66 -8.25 21.74 19.26
N ARG A 67 -7.47 21.69 18.16
CA ARG A 67 -6.54 22.78 17.78
C ARG A 67 -7.26 24.09 17.43
N ALA A 68 -8.47 24.00 16.87
CA ALA A 68 -9.34 25.13 16.57
C ALA A 68 -10.07 25.70 17.80
N GLY A 69 -9.86 25.14 19.00
CA GLY A 69 -10.51 25.57 20.23
C GLY A 69 -11.92 24.99 20.43
N ARG A 70 -12.36 24.06 19.58
CA ARG A 70 -13.66 23.37 19.67
C ARG A 70 -13.50 22.06 20.47
N GLU A 71 -13.23 22.18 21.76
CA GLU A 71 -13.01 21.02 22.64
C GLU A 71 -14.25 20.12 22.70
N ASP A 72 -15.45 20.69 22.85
CA ASP A 72 -16.73 19.95 22.95
C ASP A 72 -17.01 19.10 21.70
N GLU A 73 -16.74 19.64 20.51
CA GLU A 73 -16.88 18.93 19.24
C GLU A 73 -15.87 17.77 19.12
N ALA A 74 -14.64 17.97 19.61
CA ALA A 74 -13.64 16.92 19.68
C ALA A 74 -14.08 15.79 20.64
N ARG A 75 -14.66 16.12 21.82
CA ARG A 75 -15.19 15.11 22.75
C ARG A 75 -16.31 14.31 22.12
N ASN A 76 -17.26 15.00 21.51
CA ASN A 76 -18.43 14.38 20.91
C ASN A 76 -18.05 13.48 19.72
N THR A 77 -17.04 13.88 18.94
CA THR A 77 -16.50 13.06 17.85
C THR A 77 -15.81 11.80 18.38
N ILE A 78 -14.96 11.91 19.41
CA ILE A 78 -14.29 10.76 20.03
C ILE A 78 -15.32 9.80 20.65
N ALA A 79 -16.30 10.35 21.36
CA ALA A 79 -17.41 9.62 21.97
C ALA A 79 -18.21 8.84 20.92
N ARG A 80 -18.53 9.48 19.79
CA ARG A 80 -19.27 8.86 18.67
C ARG A 80 -18.49 7.73 18.00
N TYR A 81 -17.16 7.83 17.89
CA TYR A 81 -16.32 6.76 17.33
C TYR A 81 -16.13 5.59 18.31
N ALA A 82 -16.07 5.86 19.61
CA ALA A 82 -15.91 4.84 20.64
C ALA A 82 -17.24 4.25 21.13
N GLY A 83 -18.39 4.86 20.77
CA GLY A 83 -19.72 4.42 21.20
C GLY A 83 -19.99 4.63 22.69
N ILE A 84 -19.28 5.56 23.32
CA ILE A 84 -19.32 5.84 24.77
C ILE A 84 -19.79 7.27 25.03
N ASP A 85 -20.16 7.55 26.26
CA ASP A 85 -20.60 8.88 26.67
C ASP A 85 -19.47 9.94 26.52
N PRO A 86 -19.77 11.18 26.10
CA PRO A 86 -18.79 12.27 26.00
C PRO A 86 -17.98 12.54 27.27
N ASP A 87 -18.54 12.27 28.46
CA ASP A 87 -17.87 12.47 29.76
C ASP A 87 -17.19 11.22 30.30
N HIS A 88 -17.20 10.11 29.54
CA HIS A 88 -16.56 8.87 29.95
C HIS A 88 -15.05 9.05 30.13
N LYS A 89 -14.48 8.36 31.12
CA LYS A 89 -13.05 8.46 31.48
C LYS A 89 -12.11 8.27 30.28
N GLU A 90 -12.45 7.36 29.37
CA GLU A 90 -11.63 7.09 28.17
C GLU A 90 -11.61 8.25 27.16
N VAL A 91 -12.71 9.02 27.05
CA VAL A 91 -12.76 10.22 26.20
C VAL A 91 -11.90 11.33 26.83
N ASN A 92 -12.04 11.52 28.14
CA ASN A 92 -11.21 12.45 28.92
C ASN A 92 -9.72 12.13 28.82
N ASP A 93 -9.34 10.86 28.97
CA ASP A 93 -7.96 10.41 28.84
C ASP A 93 -7.43 10.70 27.42
N GLN A 94 -8.20 10.43 26.37
CA GLN A 94 -7.81 10.73 24.98
C GLN A 94 -7.67 12.23 24.69
N ILE A 95 -8.54 13.07 25.24
CA ILE A 95 -8.46 14.52 25.09
C ILE A 95 -7.24 15.07 25.81
N ASN A 96 -6.96 14.61 27.04
CA ASN A 96 -5.74 14.97 27.75
C ASN A 96 -4.49 14.55 26.96
N ASP A 97 -4.52 13.37 26.35
CA ASP A 97 -3.46 12.88 25.48
C ASP A 97 -3.25 13.76 24.23
N ILE A 98 -4.31 14.40 23.73
CA ILE A 98 -4.26 15.35 22.61
C ILE A 98 -3.75 16.71 23.11
N ARG A 99 -4.21 17.18 24.27
CA ARG A 99 -3.79 18.42 24.92
C ARG A 99 -2.27 18.42 25.16
N VAL A 100 -1.75 17.37 25.81
CA VAL A 100 -0.31 17.23 26.09
C VAL A 100 0.50 17.27 24.80
N LYS A 101 0.08 16.54 23.75
CA LYS A 101 0.78 16.54 22.45
C LYS A 101 0.72 17.92 21.76
N LEU A 102 -0.42 18.62 21.85
CA LEU A 102 -0.57 19.94 21.28
C LEU A 102 0.27 20.98 22.02
N ASP A 103 0.39 20.86 23.34
CA ASP A 103 1.23 21.73 24.17
C ASP A 103 2.71 21.45 23.94
N GLU A 104 3.11 20.18 23.74
CA GLU A 104 4.44 19.81 23.26
C GLU A 104 4.74 20.39 21.87
N GLU A 105 3.80 20.29 20.92
CA GLU A 105 3.93 20.87 19.58
C GLU A 105 3.98 22.41 19.60
N ARG A 106 3.20 23.05 20.48
CA ARG A 106 3.22 24.51 20.68
C ARG A 106 4.47 24.97 21.40
N ALA A 107 5.00 24.20 22.34
CA ALA A 107 6.28 24.48 23.00
C ALA A 107 7.46 24.30 22.03
N ALA A 108 7.32 23.40 21.06
CA ALA A 108 8.22 23.27 19.90
C ALA A 108 7.92 24.34 18.83
N VAL A 109 7.83 25.62 19.25
CA VAL A 109 7.54 26.78 18.39
C VAL A 109 8.47 26.78 17.17
N GLY A 110 7.91 26.51 16.00
CA GLY A 110 8.59 26.72 14.73
C GLY A 110 9.54 25.60 14.32
N ALA A 111 9.10 24.35 14.39
CA ALA A 111 9.77 23.22 13.73
C ALA A 111 9.92 23.49 12.22
N LYS A 112 11.01 24.18 11.85
CA LYS A 112 11.36 24.45 10.46
C LYS A 112 11.67 23.11 9.80
N TRP A 113 11.42 22.99 8.50
CA TRP A 113 11.60 21.73 7.76
C TRP A 113 12.98 21.07 7.98
N TYR A 114 14.02 21.87 8.26
CA TYR A 114 15.38 21.42 8.53
C TYR A 114 15.58 20.81 9.94
N GLU A 115 14.73 21.11 10.93
CA GLU A 115 14.85 20.56 12.29
C GLU A 115 14.59 19.04 12.34
N CYS A 116 13.94 18.50 11.30
CA CYS A 116 13.86 17.06 11.07
C CYS A 116 15.24 16.39 10.93
N PHE A 117 16.27 17.17 10.56
CA PHE A 117 17.66 16.72 10.40
C PHE A 117 18.60 17.29 11.48
N THR A 118 18.27 18.43 12.11
CA THR A 118 19.14 19.07 13.11
C THR A 118 18.84 18.65 14.56
N GLY A 119 17.66 18.10 14.84
CA GLY A 119 17.26 17.69 16.19
C GLY A 119 17.98 16.42 16.70
N PRO A 120 18.28 16.32 18.01
CA PRO A 120 18.92 15.14 18.59
C PRO A 120 18.05 13.89 18.38
N ARG A 121 18.64 12.83 17.83
CA ARG A 121 17.99 11.56 17.42
C ARG A 121 16.91 11.68 16.32
N MET A 122 16.52 12.88 15.88
CA MET A 122 15.56 13.07 14.78
C MET A 122 16.20 12.79 13.42
N ALA A 123 17.45 13.22 13.19
CA ALA A 123 18.18 12.92 11.95
C ALA A 123 18.24 11.43 11.64
N TYR A 124 18.54 10.60 12.64
CA TYR A 124 18.58 9.14 12.52
C TYR A 124 17.21 8.57 12.15
N ARG A 125 16.13 9.07 12.77
CA ARG A 125 14.76 8.63 12.46
C ARG A 125 14.32 9.03 11.05
N THR A 126 14.65 10.26 10.64
CA THR A 126 14.34 10.78 9.30
C THR A 126 15.09 10.01 8.23
N ILE A 127 16.40 9.83 8.38
CA ILE A 127 17.22 9.04 7.46
C ILE A 127 16.74 7.59 7.41
N LEU A 128 16.43 6.98 8.56
CA LEU A 128 15.88 5.63 8.60
C LEU A 128 14.56 5.53 7.82
N GLY A 129 13.66 6.50 7.99
CA GLY A 129 12.39 6.57 7.25
C GLY A 129 12.60 6.76 5.74
N MET A 130 13.52 7.65 5.35
CA MET A 130 13.87 7.87 3.95
C MET A 130 14.48 6.62 3.31
N THR A 131 15.43 5.96 3.98
CA THR A 131 16.03 4.72 3.49
C THR A 131 15.02 3.57 3.41
N LEU A 132 14.07 3.48 4.35
CA LEU A 132 13.02 2.48 4.30
C LEU A 132 12.06 2.71 3.11
N GLN A 133 11.63 3.96 2.86
CA GLN A 133 10.77 4.25 1.71
C GLN A 133 11.49 4.16 0.37
N ALA A 134 12.76 4.61 0.31
CA ALA A 134 13.60 4.42 -0.85
C ALA A 134 13.80 2.92 -1.12
N GLY A 135 14.10 2.13 -0.08
CA GLY A 135 14.21 0.68 -0.16
C GLY A 135 12.93 0.04 -0.66
N GLN A 136 11.76 0.44 -0.15
CA GLN A 136 10.46 -0.06 -0.60
C GLN A 136 10.25 0.15 -2.10
N GLN A 137 10.55 1.34 -2.63
CA GLN A 137 10.39 1.63 -4.06
C GLN A 137 11.45 0.94 -4.92
N LEU A 138 12.70 0.91 -4.46
CA LEU A 138 13.82 0.26 -5.15
C LEU A 138 13.71 -1.26 -5.20
N THR A 139 12.84 -1.86 -4.39
CA THR A 139 12.51 -3.29 -4.54
C THR A 139 11.87 -3.60 -5.90
N GLY A 140 11.41 -2.62 -6.67
CA GLY A 140 10.91 -2.87 -8.02
C GLY A 140 9.49 -3.46 -8.09
N ALA A 141 8.75 -3.50 -6.99
CA ALA A 141 7.35 -3.95 -6.99
C ALA A 141 6.49 -3.21 -8.04
N ASN A 142 6.67 -1.89 -8.16
CA ASN A 142 5.96 -1.07 -9.15
C ASN A 142 6.31 -1.47 -10.59
N PHE A 143 7.54 -1.89 -10.85
CA PHE A 143 7.93 -2.35 -12.19
C PHE A 143 7.12 -3.58 -12.61
N PHE A 144 6.90 -4.53 -11.70
CA PHE A 144 6.07 -5.70 -11.98
C PHE A 144 4.59 -5.37 -12.15
N PHE A 145 4.06 -4.39 -11.40
CA PHE A 145 2.68 -3.95 -11.59
C PHE A 145 2.46 -3.25 -12.94
N TYR A 146 3.39 -2.40 -13.39
CA TYR A 146 3.24 -1.68 -14.66
C TYR A 146 3.60 -2.52 -15.89
N TYR A 147 4.69 -3.28 -15.82
CA TYR A 147 5.24 -4.01 -16.96
C TYR A 147 4.99 -5.50 -16.92
N GLY A 148 4.31 -6.02 -15.89
CA GLY A 148 3.96 -7.43 -15.80
C GLY A 148 3.29 -7.90 -17.09
N THR A 149 2.33 -7.13 -17.59
CA THR A 149 1.55 -7.45 -18.80
C THR A 149 2.46 -7.63 -20.03
N THR A 150 3.38 -6.69 -20.24
CA THR A 150 4.32 -6.66 -21.36
C THR A 150 5.38 -7.76 -21.26
N ILE A 151 5.89 -8.00 -20.04
CA ILE A 151 6.89 -9.04 -19.77
C ILE A 151 6.27 -10.43 -20.01
N PHE A 152 5.04 -10.65 -19.56
CA PHE A 152 4.38 -11.94 -19.74
C PHE A 152 3.94 -12.19 -21.19
N GLN A 153 3.54 -11.15 -21.93
CA GLN A 153 3.35 -11.25 -23.38
C GLN A 153 4.65 -11.64 -24.10
N ALA A 154 5.79 -11.04 -23.72
CA ALA A 154 7.08 -11.37 -24.31
C ALA A 154 7.52 -12.82 -24.05
N THR A 155 7.01 -13.48 -23.00
CA THR A 155 7.29 -14.89 -22.69
C THR A 155 6.37 -15.91 -23.39
N GLY A 156 5.41 -15.46 -24.20
CA GLY A 156 4.60 -16.35 -25.06
C GLY A 156 3.45 -17.08 -24.35
N LEU A 157 2.96 -16.56 -23.23
CA LEU A 157 1.75 -17.07 -22.57
C LEU A 157 0.49 -16.41 -23.14
N SER A 158 -0.56 -17.23 -23.32
CA SER A 158 -1.74 -16.91 -24.11
C SER A 158 -2.66 -15.85 -23.50
N ASP A 159 -2.62 -15.62 -22.18
CA ASP A 159 -3.47 -14.63 -21.51
C ASP A 159 -2.71 -13.80 -20.46
N SER A 160 -2.14 -12.69 -20.92
CA SER A 160 -1.40 -11.73 -20.07
C SER A 160 -2.27 -11.11 -18.96
N TYR A 161 -3.57 -10.92 -19.22
CA TYR A 161 -4.51 -10.38 -18.23
C TYR A 161 -4.85 -11.37 -17.11
N VAL A 162 -5.02 -12.66 -17.42
CA VAL A 162 -5.23 -13.71 -16.40
C VAL A 162 -4.03 -13.79 -15.46
N THR A 163 -2.82 -13.63 -15.99
CA THR A 163 -1.59 -13.61 -15.19
C THR A 163 -1.53 -12.41 -14.23
N GLN A 164 -1.99 -11.22 -14.67
CA GLN A 164 -2.11 -10.06 -13.77
C GLN A 164 -3.13 -10.27 -12.66
N ILE A 165 -4.27 -10.90 -12.95
CA ILE A 165 -5.26 -11.25 -11.94
C ILE A 165 -4.67 -12.23 -10.92
N ILE A 166 -3.91 -13.22 -11.37
CA ILE A 166 -3.19 -14.15 -10.47
C ILE A 166 -2.22 -13.37 -9.58
N LEU A 167 -1.40 -12.48 -10.14
CA LEU A 167 -0.50 -11.63 -9.36
C LEU A 167 -1.22 -10.74 -8.35
N GLY A 168 -2.29 -10.08 -8.76
CA GLY A 168 -3.12 -9.27 -7.87
C GLY A 168 -3.74 -10.10 -6.75
N THR A 169 -4.21 -11.32 -7.07
CA THR A 169 -4.79 -12.24 -6.09
C THR A 169 -3.75 -12.70 -5.08
N VAL A 170 -2.56 -13.11 -5.55
CA VAL A 170 -1.44 -13.49 -4.69
C VAL A 170 -1.02 -12.30 -3.83
N ASN A 171 -0.99 -11.08 -4.38
CA ASN A 171 -0.65 -9.88 -3.62
C ASN A 171 -1.65 -9.61 -2.47
N VAL A 172 -2.95 -9.74 -2.73
CA VAL A 172 -3.99 -9.58 -1.70
C VAL A 172 -3.83 -10.67 -0.62
N VAL A 173 -3.66 -11.93 -1.01
CA VAL A 173 -3.48 -13.06 -0.07
C VAL A 173 -2.21 -12.90 0.76
N CYS A 174 -1.09 -12.55 0.13
CA CYS A 174 0.17 -12.24 0.79
C CYS A 174 0.06 -11.02 1.70
N THR A 175 -0.76 -10.03 1.35
CA THR A 175 -1.03 -8.87 2.21
C THR A 175 -1.76 -9.32 3.48
N PHE A 176 -2.81 -10.14 3.38
CA PHE A 176 -3.46 -10.75 4.55
C PHE A 176 -2.48 -11.55 5.41
N GLY A 177 -1.64 -12.39 4.80
CA GLY A 177 -0.60 -13.14 5.49
C GLY A 177 0.44 -12.24 6.17
N GLY A 178 0.86 -11.18 5.48
CA GLY A 178 1.81 -10.17 5.97
C GLY A 178 1.28 -9.44 7.20
N LEU A 179 -0.02 -9.13 7.24
CA LEU A 179 -0.65 -8.52 8.41
C LEU A 179 -0.56 -9.43 9.64
N TRP A 180 -0.82 -10.73 9.45
CA TRP A 180 -0.70 -11.72 10.52
C TRP A 180 0.75 -11.89 10.99
N VAL A 181 1.69 -11.95 10.06
CA VAL A 181 3.13 -12.05 10.36
C VAL A 181 3.65 -10.81 11.08
N VAL A 182 3.24 -9.61 10.68
CA VAL A 182 3.64 -8.37 11.36
C VAL A 182 3.07 -8.29 12.77
N ALA A 183 1.84 -8.75 12.98
CA ALA A 183 1.22 -8.81 14.30
C ALA A 183 1.94 -9.79 15.25
N LYS A 184 2.42 -10.94 14.73
CA LYS A 184 2.99 -12.03 15.55
C LYS A 184 4.51 -11.99 15.68
N CYS A 185 5.24 -11.61 14.63
CA CYS A 185 6.69 -11.76 14.52
C CYS A 185 7.48 -10.45 14.72
N GLY A 186 6.78 -9.31 14.82
CA GLY A 186 7.36 -7.99 15.02
C GLY A 186 7.95 -7.36 13.74
N ARG A 187 7.88 -6.03 13.64
CA ARG A 187 8.17 -5.26 12.42
C ARG A 187 9.58 -5.44 11.86
N ARG A 188 10.62 -5.48 12.73
CA ARG A 188 12.03 -5.55 12.28
C ARG A 188 12.36 -6.90 11.65
N LYS A 189 11.88 -8.01 12.24
CA LYS A 189 12.14 -9.36 11.74
C LYS A 189 11.39 -9.61 10.43
N ALA A 190 10.15 -9.14 10.33
CA ALA A 190 9.37 -9.21 9.10
C ALA A 190 10.07 -8.48 7.93
N LEU A 191 10.61 -7.29 8.17
CA LEU A 191 11.30 -6.51 7.14
C LEU A 191 12.59 -7.21 6.65
N ILE A 192 13.39 -7.77 7.56
CA ILE A 192 14.64 -8.47 7.20
C ILE A 192 14.33 -9.78 6.46
N ALA A 193 13.34 -10.55 6.94
CA ALA A 193 12.92 -11.79 6.27
C ALA A 193 12.36 -11.51 4.87
N GLY A 194 11.54 -10.47 4.71
CA GLY A 194 11.03 -10.03 3.40
C GLY A 194 12.14 -9.58 2.46
N ALA A 195 13.13 -8.82 2.96
CA ALA A 195 14.26 -8.38 2.15
C ALA A 195 15.14 -9.56 1.67
N LEU A 196 15.40 -10.55 2.54
CA LEU A 196 16.13 -11.76 2.17
C LEU A 196 15.37 -12.59 1.13
N TRP A 197 14.05 -12.71 1.29
CA TRP A 197 13.19 -13.43 0.35
C TRP A 197 13.16 -12.75 -1.02
N ALA A 198 12.97 -11.42 -1.04
CA ALA A 198 13.04 -10.59 -2.24
C ALA A 198 14.38 -10.74 -2.96
N PHE A 199 15.50 -10.75 -2.22
CA PHE A 199 16.83 -10.95 -2.79
C PHE A 199 16.97 -12.31 -3.48
N VAL A 200 16.48 -13.39 -2.86
CA VAL A 200 16.49 -14.73 -3.46
C VAL A 200 15.63 -14.77 -4.74
N CYS A 201 14.43 -14.16 -4.70
CA CYS A 201 13.55 -14.11 -5.86
C CYS A 201 14.17 -13.34 -7.04
N PHE A 202 14.81 -12.19 -6.77
CA PHE A 202 15.52 -11.43 -7.80
C PHE A 202 16.76 -12.13 -8.34
N MET A 203 17.49 -12.84 -7.48
CA MET A 203 18.63 -13.64 -7.94
C MET A 203 18.15 -14.69 -8.94
N ILE A 204 17.08 -15.42 -8.63
CA ILE A 204 16.49 -16.42 -9.52
C ILE A 204 15.96 -15.78 -10.80
N TYR A 205 15.28 -14.63 -10.70
CA TYR A 205 14.80 -13.87 -11.86
C TYR A 205 15.94 -13.46 -12.79
N ALA A 206 17.06 -12.95 -12.24
CA ALA A 206 18.23 -12.56 -13.01
C ALA A 206 18.92 -13.75 -13.69
N PHE A 207 19.09 -14.88 -12.97
CA PHE A 207 19.66 -16.09 -13.55
C PHE A 207 18.79 -16.68 -14.66
N VAL A 208 17.47 -16.80 -14.45
CA VAL A 208 16.55 -17.31 -15.46
C VAL A 208 16.47 -16.36 -16.66
N GLY A 209 16.45 -15.04 -16.42
CA GLY A 209 16.43 -14.04 -17.46
C GLY A 209 17.69 -14.06 -18.33
N HIS A 210 18.87 -14.18 -17.74
CA HIS A 210 20.14 -14.21 -18.47
C HIS A 210 20.36 -15.52 -19.24
N PHE A 211 19.94 -16.67 -18.70
CA PHE A 211 20.19 -17.97 -19.32
C PHE A 211 19.08 -18.46 -20.26
N LYS A 212 17.86 -17.89 -20.22
CA LYS A 212 16.71 -18.39 -21.00
C LYS A 212 15.97 -17.37 -21.90
N LEU A 213 16.37 -16.09 -21.95
CA LEU A 213 15.87 -15.13 -22.96
C LEU A 213 16.86 -14.98 -24.14
N PRO A 214 16.43 -14.88 -25.41
CA PRO A 214 17.32 -14.98 -26.58
C PRO A 214 18.33 -13.82 -26.69
N PRO A 215 19.55 -14.07 -27.23
CA PRO A 215 19.72 -14.60 -28.61
C PRO A 215 20.04 -16.10 -28.77
N PHE A 216 20.24 -16.88 -27.71
CA PHE A 216 20.88 -18.21 -27.82
C PHE A 216 19.98 -19.45 -27.61
N ALA A 217 18.70 -19.34 -27.26
CA ALA A 217 17.81 -20.50 -27.09
C ALA A 217 16.74 -20.56 -28.18
N LYS A 218 16.81 -21.58 -29.03
CA LYS A 218 15.98 -21.79 -30.23
C LYS A 218 14.66 -22.52 -29.97
N GLU A 219 14.25 -22.66 -28.71
CA GLU A 219 13.00 -23.34 -28.33
C GLU A 219 12.17 -22.50 -27.35
N ASN A 220 10.91 -22.27 -27.74
CA ASN A 220 9.83 -21.77 -26.91
C ASN A 220 9.78 -22.52 -25.58
N SER A 221 10.29 -21.92 -24.51
CA SER A 221 10.16 -22.51 -23.18
C SER A 221 9.08 -21.75 -22.41
N GLN A 222 7.81 -22.11 -22.64
CA GLN A 222 6.69 -21.75 -21.75
C GLN A 222 6.99 -22.06 -20.27
N ALA A 223 7.88 -23.02 -20.01
CA ALA A 223 8.42 -23.32 -18.68
C ALA A 223 9.29 -22.20 -18.09
N ALA A 224 10.09 -21.49 -18.90
CA ALA A 224 10.88 -20.34 -18.43
C ALA A 224 9.98 -19.15 -18.09
N GLY A 225 8.96 -18.88 -18.91
CA GLY A 225 7.92 -17.88 -18.62
C GLY A 225 7.11 -18.21 -17.37
N SER A 226 6.71 -19.47 -17.19
CA SER A 226 5.98 -19.93 -16.00
C SER A 226 6.83 -19.80 -14.72
N VAL A 227 8.13 -20.11 -14.79
CA VAL A 227 9.06 -19.91 -13.67
C VAL A 227 9.23 -18.43 -13.35
N LEU A 228 9.38 -17.56 -14.35
CA LEU A 228 9.44 -16.10 -14.16
C LEU A 228 8.15 -15.57 -13.51
N ILE A 229 6.97 -16.08 -13.89
CA ILE A 229 5.69 -15.74 -13.26
C ILE A 229 5.65 -16.20 -11.81
N VAL A 230 6.00 -17.46 -11.53
CA VAL A 230 5.96 -17.99 -10.16
C VAL A 230 6.90 -17.22 -9.25
N PHE A 231 8.10 -16.88 -9.69
CA PHE A 231 9.04 -16.09 -8.89
C PHE A 231 8.66 -14.60 -8.78
N THR A 232 7.93 -14.06 -9.76
CA THR A 232 7.31 -12.73 -9.64
C THR A 232 6.11 -12.76 -8.67
N CYS A 233 5.33 -13.85 -8.64
CA CYS A 233 4.24 -14.04 -7.69
C CYS A 233 4.74 -14.28 -6.26
N LEU A 234 5.91 -14.91 -6.11
CA LEU A 234 6.52 -15.16 -4.81
C LEU A 234 7.20 -13.92 -4.24
N PHE A 235 7.54 -12.93 -5.06
CA PHE A 235 8.07 -11.64 -4.63
C PHE A 235 6.97 -10.78 -3.95
#